data_AF-A0A183FME2-F1
#
_entry.id   AF-A0A183FME2-F1
#
_cell.length_a   1.000
_cell.length_b   1.000
_cell.length_c   1.000
_cell.angle_alpha   90.00
_cell.angle_beta   90.00
_cell.angle_gamma   90.00
#
_symmetry.space_group_name_H-M   'P 1'
#
loop_
_entity.id
_entity.type
_entity.pdbx_description
1 polymer ?
#
loop_
_entity_poly.entity_id
_entity_poly.type
_entity_poly.pdbx_seq_one_letter_code
_entity_poly.pdbx_strand_id
1 'polypeptide(L)'
;MERKRAVKHEYFEEISNVKFDHPAIPFAASVYGPVQKITMCEAEATLRKIKSGKATGPDDMPADLWNSKGWCPADWLTEFSNQVVAEKKELAAKHDHPNLKNKGSLADCASYRPIRLFSHTMKIPDRIVDGGKRDVVSTNQCGLVCGCGTVDAIHAVRLLLEKHHEKQKPVHFAFLDLEKAFDRVLREVLRYVSREHGTPEELIVWVRILNSCPRSRVRAPAGTSMEFSITVGVNLGSALSLQPFVIVMDAISRDLQMAAP
;
A
#
# COMPACT_ATOMS: atom_id res chain seq x y z
N MET A 1 -14.25 -20.66 21.30
CA MET A 1 -13.41 -20.12 20.19
C MET A 1 -14.12 -19.00 19.42
N GLU A 2 -15.44 -19.05 19.26
CA GLU A 2 -16.24 -18.04 18.52
C GLU A 2 -16.13 -16.62 19.06
N ARG A 3 -16.20 -16.40 20.39
CA ARG A 3 -16.08 -15.06 20.99
C ARG A 3 -14.77 -14.35 20.61
N LYS A 4 -13.64 -15.07 20.53
CA LYS A 4 -12.35 -14.50 20.12
C LYS A 4 -12.30 -14.14 18.63
N ARG A 5 -13.09 -14.84 17.80
CA ARG A 5 -13.23 -14.57 16.36
C ARG A 5 -14.13 -13.35 16.13
N ALA A 6 -15.22 -13.23 16.89
CA ALA A 6 -16.13 -12.07 16.85
C ALA A 6 -15.43 -10.77 17.28
N VAL A 7 -14.71 -10.77 18.40
CA VAL A 7 -13.97 -9.57 18.87
C VAL A 7 -12.93 -9.09 17.85
N LYS A 8 -12.23 -10.02 17.20
CA LYS A 8 -11.30 -9.66 16.12
C LYS A 8 -12.01 -9.11 14.90
N HIS A 9 -13.15 -9.70 14.53
CA HIS A 9 -13.97 -9.22 13.43
C HIS A 9 -14.40 -7.76 13.65
N GLU A 10 -15.04 -7.48 14.79
CA GLU A 10 -15.50 -6.14 15.16
C GLU A 10 -14.36 -5.12 15.14
N TYR A 11 -13.23 -5.46 15.78
CA TYR A 11 -12.06 -4.58 15.80
C TYR A 11 -11.53 -4.25 14.39
N PHE A 12 -11.38 -5.25 13.51
CA PHE A 12 -10.85 -5.03 12.17
C PHE A 12 -11.84 -4.34 11.24
N GLU A 13 -13.13 -4.58 11.43
CA GLU A 13 -14.22 -3.89 10.74
C GLU A 13 -14.24 -2.41 11.11
N GLU A 14 -14.11 -2.08 12.40
CA GLU A 14 -14.07 -0.71 12.88
C GLU A 14 -12.89 0.06 12.27
N ILE A 15 -11.65 -0.43 12.42
CA ILE A 15 -10.47 0.30 11.93
C ILE A 15 -10.46 0.47 10.39
N SER A 16 -11.19 -0.39 9.67
CA SER A 16 -11.27 -0.38 8.20
C SER A 16 -12.42 0.47 7.66
N ASN A 17 -13.26 1.03 8.54
CA ASN A 17 -14.46 1.79 8.16
C ASN A 17 -14.66 3.11 8.91
N VAL A 18 -13.92 3.37 9.98
CA VAL A 18 -13.97 4.67 10.66
C VAL A 18 -13.39 5.75 9.74
N LYS A 19 -14.22 6.76 9.43
CA LYS A 19 -13.83 8.00 8.78
C LYS A 19 -13.88 9.12 9.82
N PHE A 20 -12.80 9.88 9.93
CA PHE A 20 -12.76 11.08 10.76
C PHE A 20 -13.34 12.26 10.00
N ASP A 21 -13.90 13.22 10.72
CA ASP A 21 -14.35 14.47 10.12
C ASP A 21 -13.18 15.20 9.46
N HIS A 22 -13.41 15.68 8.25
CA HIS A 22 -12.41 16.41 7.48
C HIS A 22 -13.09 17.49 6.64
N PRO A 23 -12.39 18.58 6.30
CA PRO A 23 -12.91 19.56 5.35
C PRO A 23 -13.13 18.91 3.98
N ALA A 24 -13.95 19.54 3.13
CA ALA A 24 -14.15 19.07 1.77
C ALA A 24 -12.81 18.94 1.03
N ILE A 25 -12.61 17.78 0.39
CA ILE A 25 -11.39 17.52 -0.38
C ILE A 25 -11.46 18.39 -1.65
N PRO A 26 -10.41 19.20 -1.94
CA PRO A 26 -10.42 20.05 -3.12
C PRO A 26 -10.51 19.24 -4.43
N PHE A 27 -10.91 19.91 -5.51
CA PHE A 27 -10.91 19.31 -6.82
C PHE A 27 -9.51 19.40 -7.44
N ALA A 28 -9.01 18.27 -7.96
CA ALA A 28 -7.83 18.21 -8.81
C ALA A 28 -8.23 17.65 -10.19
N ALA A 29 -7.77 18.33 -11.25
CA ALA A 29 -7.99 17.91 -12.63
C ALA A 29 -7.30 16.57 -12.95
N SER A 30 -7.92 15.77 -13.80
CA SER A 30 -7.34 14.50 -14.26
C SER A 30 -6.27 14.78 -15.32
N VAL A 31 -5.09 14.21 -15.13
CA VAL A 31 -4.04 14.17 -16.14
C VAL A 31 -4.11 12.82 -16.82
N TYR A 32 -4.29 12.80 -18.14
CA TYR A 32 -4.33 11.56 -18.91
C TYR A 32 -2.95 11.33 -19.55
N GLY A 33 -2.40 10.14 -19.32
CA GLY A 33 -1.17 9.69 -19.96
C GLY A 33 -1.47 8.69 -21.07
N PRO A 34 -0.45 8.26 -21.85
CA PRO A 34 -0.62 7.09 -22.69
C PRO A 34 -0.93 5.88 -21.79
N VAL A 35 -2.00 5.14 -22.12
CA VAL A 35 -2.29 3.85 -21.50
C VAL A 35 -1.14 2.90 -21.87
N GLN A 36 -0.17 2.74 -20.98
CA GLN A 36 0.89 1.76 -21.18
C GLN A 36 0.28 0.37 -21.02
N LYS A 37 0.18 -0.35 -22.14
CA LYS A 37 -0.16 -1.76 -22.12
C LYS A 37 0.99 -2.52 -21.49
N ILE A 38 0.65 -3.44 -20.60
CA ILE A 38 1.63 -4.38 -20.06
C ILE A 38 2.13 -5.23 -21.23
N THR A 39 3.45 -5.35 -21.33
CA THR A 39 4.11 -6.16 -22.35
C THR A 39 4.53 -7.51 -21.77
N MET A 40 4.67 -8.50 -22.65
CA MET A 40 5.18 -9.82 -22.28
C MET A 40 6.56 -9.74 -21.63
N CYS A 41 7.45 -8.88 -22.15
CA CYS A 41 8.79 -8.66 -21.61
C CYS A 41 8.76 -8.19 -20.15
N GLU A 42 7.85 -7.27 -19.80
CA GLU A 42 7.68 -6.78 -18.43
C GLU A 42 7.11 -7.85 -17.50
N ALA A 43 6.16 -8.65 -18.01
CA ALA A 43 5.63 -9.80 -17.29
C ALA A 43 6.73 -10.82 -16.98
N GLU A 44 7.54 -11.21 -17.95
CA GLU A 44 8.69 -12.10 -17.78
C GLU A 44 9.74 -11.54 -16.81
N ALA A 45 10.05 -10.25 -16.92
CA ALA A 45 11.00 -9.58 -16.01
C ALA A 45 10.49 -9.59 -14.56
N THR A 46 9.18 -9.46 -14.36
CA THR A 46 8.56 -9.49 -13.04
C THR A 46 8.46 -10.91 -12.49
N LEU A 47 8.08 -11.89 -13.31
CA LEU A 47 8.05 -13.31 -12.94
C LEU A 47 9.41 -13.79 -12.44
N ARG A 48 10.50 -13.42 -13.11
CA ARG A 48 11.88 -13.74 -12.68
C ARG A 48 12.24 -13.22 -11.28
N LYS A 49 11.54 -12.20 -10.77
CA LYS A 49 11.75 -11.61 -9.44
C LYS A 49 10.87 -12.25 -8.35
N ILE A 50 9.95 -13.15 -8.71
CA ILE A 50 9.07 -13.82 -7.74
C ILE A 50 9.86 -14.86 -6.97
N LYS A 51 9.84 -14.73 -5.64
CA LYS A 51 10.47 -15.69 -4.73
C LYS A 51 9.51 -16.85 -4.47
N SER A 52 10.06 -18.06 -4.44
CA SER A 52 9.38 -19.30 -4.01
C SER A 52 8.98 -19.25 -2.52
N GLY A 53 8.04 -20.10 -2.10
CA GLY A 53 7.65 -20.27 -0.71
C GLY A 53 6.89 -19.09 -0.10
N LYS A 54 6.26 -18.25 -0.94
CA LYS A 54 5.38 -17.16 -0.47
C LYS A 54 4.01 -17.70 -0.11
N ALA A 55 3.40 -17.10 0.92
CA ALA A 55 2.03 -17.40 1.32
C ALA A 55 1.06 -17.13 0.17
N THR A 56 0.13 -18.05 -0.03
CA THR A 56 -0.91 -17.96 -1.05
C THR A 56 -1.87 -16.81 -0.74
N GLY A 57 -2.49 -16.29 -1.80
CA GLY A 57 -3.67 -15.45 -1.65
C GLY A 57 -4.92 -16.29 -1.37
N PRO A 58 -6.09 -15.64 -1.32
CA PRO A 58 -7.38 -16.32 -1.11
C PRO A 58 -7.84 -17.20 -2.30
N ASP A 59 -7.11 -17.19 -3.42
CA ASP A 59 -7.24 -18.14 -4.52
C ASP A 59 -6.44 -19.44 -4.29
N ASP A 60 -5.68 -19.52 -3.19
CA ASP A 60 -4.81 -20.65 -2.83
C ASP A 60 -3.78 -21.04 -3.91
N MET A 61 -3.47 -20.12 -4.82
CA MET A 61 -2.49 -20.33 -5.88
C MET A 61 -1.08 -19.99 -5.37
N PRO A 62 -0.13 -20.96 -5.38
CA PRO A 62 1.23 -20.72 -4.90
C PRO A 62 2.04 -19.89 -5.89
N ALA A 63 3.01 -19.14 -5.36
CA ALA A 63 3.97 -18.40 -6.17
C ALA A 63 4.72 -19.30 -7.17
N ASP A 64 4.98 -20.56 -6.78
CA ASP A 64 5.74 -21.53 -7.58
C ASP A 64 5.03 -21.93 -8.87
N LEU A 65 3.69 -21.85 -8.90
CA LEU A 65 2.93 -22.11 -10.12
C LEU A 65 3.32 -21.15 -11.25
N TRP A 66 3.55 -19.88 -10.91
CA TRP A 66 3.93 -18.82 -11.84
C TRP A 66 5.36 -18.96 -12.38
N ASN A 67 6.17 -19.81 -11.74
CA ASN A 67 7.53 -20.13 -12.17
C ASN A 67 7.64 -21.55 -12.78
N SER A 68 6.51 -22.25 -12.93
CA SER A 68 6.51 -23.62 -13.44
C SER A 68 6.72 -23.67 -14.95
N LYS A 69 7.39 -24.72 -15.44
CA LYS A 69 7.69 -24.92 -16.86
C LYS A 69 6.53 -25.46 -17.69
N GLY A 70 5.37 -25.70 -17.07
CA GLY A 70 4.23 -26.38 -17.69
C GLY A 70 3.31 -25.48 -18.52
N TRP A 71 3.56 -24.17 -18.55
CA TRP A 71 2.73 -23.20 -19.25
C TRP A 71 3.50 -21.89 -19.49
N CYS A 72 2.87 -20.94 -20.19
CA CYS A 72 3.41 -19.60 -20.42
C CYS A 72 2.69 -18.56 -19.53
N PRO A 73 3.07 -18.41 -18.25
CA PRO A 73 2.44 -17.45 -17.35
C PRO A 73 2.54 -16.00 -17.83
N ALA A 74 3.61 -15.64 -18.56
CA ALA A 74 3.80 -14.29 -19.07
C ALA A 74 2.72 -13.90 -20.10
N ASP A 75 2.39 -14.80 -21.03
CA ASP A 75 1.36 -14.57 -22.04
C ASP A 75 0.00 -14.35 -21.38
N TRP A 76 -0.37 -15.28 -20.51
CA TRP A 76 -1.63 -15.23 -19.79
C TRP A 76 -1.76 -13.97 -18.92
N LEU A 77 -0.70 -13.60 -18.17
CA LEU A 77 -0.70 -12.38 -17.35
C LEU A 77 -0.84 -11.12 -18.18
N THR A 78 -0.19 -11.09 -19.35
CA THR A 78 -0.24 -9.94 -20.24
C THR A 78 -1.64 -9.73 -20.78
N GLU A 79 -2.28 -10.79 -21.26
CA GLU A 79 -3.66 -10.75 -21.75
C GLU A 79 -4.64 -10.38 -20.64
N PHE A 80 -4.57 -11.08 -19.51
CA PHE A 80 -5.41 -10.84 -18.34
C PHE A 80 -5.30 -9.39 -17.86
N SER A 81 -4.09 -8.88 -17.68
CA SER A 81 -3.90 -7.53 -17.12
C SER A 81 -4.42 -6.45 -18.06
N ASN A 82 -4.17 -6.58 -19.36
CA ASN A 82 -4.66 -5.63 -20.35
C ASN A 82 -6.19 -5.68 -20.48
N GLN A 83 -6.80 -6.85 -20.34
CA GLN A 83 -8.26 -7.00 -20.29
C GLN A 83 -8.86 -6.31 -19.05
N VAL A 84 -8.24 -6.47 -17.88
CA VAL A 84 -8.68 -5.82 -16.63
C VAL A 84 -8.71 -4.30 -16.77
N VAL A 85 -7.69 -3.71 -17.39
CA VAL A 85 -7.65 -2.26 -17.68
C VAL A 85 -8.75 -1.86 -18.63
N ALA A 86 -8.88 -2.58 -19.75
CA ALA A 86 -9.83 -2.26 -20.79
C ALA A 86 -11.26 -2.29 -20.28
N GLU A 87 -11.61 -3.31 -19.49
CA GLU A 87 -12.95 -3.48 -18.92
C GLU A 87 -13.20 -2.60 -17.68
N LYS A 88 -12.14 -2.02 -17.08
CA LYS A 88 -12.19 -1.34 -15.77
C LYS A 88 -12.92 -2.17 -14.71
N LYS A 89 -12.84 -3.49 -14.82
CA LYS A 89 -13.66 -4.40 -14.06
C LYS A 89 -13.12 -4.53 -12.66
N GLU A 90 -13.99 -4.32 -11.67
CA GLU A 90 -13.67 -4.65 -10.29
C GLU A 90 -13.50 -6.15 -10.18
N LEU A 91 -12.27 -6.59 -9.88
CA LEU A 91 -11.99 -7.99 -9.66
C LEU A 91 -12.48 -8.33 -8.26
N ALA A 92 -13.40 -9.28 -8.17
CA ALA A 92 -13.94 -9.82 -6.92
C ALA A 92 -12.87 -10.65 -6.18
N ALA A 93 -11.73 -10.06 -5.89
CA ALA A 93 -10.66 -10.69 -5.13
C ALA A 93 -10.99 -10.52 -3.65
N LYS A 94 -11.52 -11.57 -3.01
CA LYS A 94 -11.64 -11.61 -1.55
C LYS A 94 -10.28 -11.25 -0.94
N HIS A 95 -10.26 -10.52 0.17
CA HIS A 95 -9.02 -10.35 0.92
C HIS A 95 -9.09 -11.19 2.18
N ASP A 96 -8.07 -12.02 2.37
CA ASP A 96 -7.84 -12.62 3.66
C ASP A 96 -6.79 -11.78 4.38
N HIS A 97 -7.12 -11.36 5.60
CA HIS A 97 -6.17 -10.77 6.53
C HIS A 97 -5.56 -11.88 7.36
N PRO A 98 -4.36 -12.41 7.03
CA PRO A 98 -3.56 -13.05 8.06
C PRO A 98 -3.32 -12.02 9.17
N ASN A 99 -3.75 -12.38 10.37
CA ASN A 99 -3.42 -11.61 11.55
C ASN A 99 -1.96 -11.86 11.93
N LEU A 100 -1.07 -10.98 11.47
CA LEU A 100 0.33 -11.01 11.91
C LEU A 100 0.44 -10.37 13.29
N LYS A 101 0.94 -11.15 14.24
CA LYS A 101 1.20 -10.70 15.60
C LYS A 101 2.48 -9.85 15.64
N ASN A 102 2.42 -8.67 16.24
CA ASN A 102 3.63 -7.93 16.62
C ASN A 102 4.10 -8.33 18.03
N LYS A 103 4.99 -7.52 18.62
CA LYS A 103 5.29 -7.58 20.06
C LYS A 103 4.00 -7.23 20.84
N GLY A 104 3.52 -8.15 21.68
CA GLY A 104 2.29 -7.96 22.46
C GLY A 104 1.59 -9.26 22.88
N SER A 105 0.42 -9.13 23.51
CA SER A 105 -0.39 -10.26 24.00
C SER A 105 -1.18 -10.93 22.87
N LEU A 106 -1.52 -12.20 23.03
CA LEU A 106 -2.44 -12.91 22.12
C LEU A 106 -3.91 -12.51 22.31
N ALA A 107 -4.23 -11.95 23.48
CA ALA A 107 -5.59 -11.54 23.83
C ALA A 107 -5.95 -10.14 23.33
N ASP A 108 -4.94 -9.31 23.07
CA ASP A 108 -5.12 -7.93 22.62
C ASP A 108 -5.16 -7.84 21.09
N CYS A 109 -6.21 -7.21 20.55
CA CYS A 109 -6.36 -7.02 19.11
C CYS A 109 -5.42 -5.94 18.57
N ALA A 110 -5.06 -4.93 19.37
CA ALA A 110 -4.16 -3.85 18.95
C ALA A 110 -2.74 -4.33 18.64
N SER A 111 -2.33 -5.42 19.30
CA SER A 111 -1.07 -6.14 19.08
C SER A 111 -0.96 -6.76 17.67
N TYR A 112 -2.04 -6.84 16.90
CA TYR A 112 -2.03 -7.37 15.53
C TYR A 112 -1.92 -6.26 14.48
N ARG A 113 -1.23 -6.58 13.38
CA ARG A 113 -1.22 -5.78 12.16
C ARG A 113 -2.06 -6.48 11.09
N PRO A 114 -3.09 -5.82 10.55
CA PRO A 114 -3.79 -6.35 9.39
C PRO A 114 -2.84 -6.31 8.18
N ILE A 115 -2.61 -7.44 7.55
CA ILE A 115 -1.94 -7.50 6.25
C ILE A 115 -2.95 -8.03 5.27
N ARG A 116 -3.20 -7.30 4.19
CA ARG A 116 -4.14 -7.74 3.14
C ARG A 116 -3.35 -8.56 2.12
N LEU A 117 -3.60 -9.87 2.07
CA LEU A 117 -2.97 -10.73 1.07
C LEU A 117 -3.78 -10.70 -0.23
N PHE A 118 -3.11 -10.26 -1.29
CA PHE A 118 -3.59 -10.45 -2.66
C PHE A 118 -3.20 -11.83 -3.20
N SER A 119 -4.01 -12.34 -4.12
CA SER A 119 -3.60 -13.38 -5.05
C SER A 119 -2.35 -12.97 -5.83
N HIS A 120 -1.54 -13.96 -6.19
CA HIS A 120 -0.38 -13.71 -7.04
C HIS A 120 -0.78 -13.14 -8.40
N THR A 121 -1.95 -13.55 -8.90
CA THR A 121 -2.62 -13.02 -10.09
C THR A 121 -2.78 -11.50 -10.07
N MET A 122 -2.98 -10.89 -8.90
CA MET A 122 -3.11 -9.43 -8.75
C MET A 122 -1.79 -8.75 -8.37
N LYS A 123 -0.93 -9.44 -7.60
CA LYS A 123 0.38 -8.89 -7.18
C LYS A 123 1.36 -8.71 -8.35
N ILE A 124 1.28 -9.58 -9.36
CA ILE A 124 2.22 -9.54 -10.47
C ILE A 124 1.94 -8.32 -11.37
N PRO A 125 0.71 -8.09 -11.84
CA PRO A 125 0.37 -6.87 -12.59
C PRO A 125 0.61 -5.60 -11.77
N ASP A 126 0.26 -5.60 -10.49
CA ASP A 126 0.54 -4.51 -9.54
C ASP A 126 2.02 -4.09 -9.55
N ARG A 127 2.95 -5.04 -9.56
CA ARG A 127 4.40 -4.77 -9.61
C ARG A 127 4.88 -4.30 -10.98
N ILE A 128 4.26 -4.78 -12.06
CA ILE A 128 4.59 -4.31 -13.40
C ILE A 128 4.23 -2.84 -13.52
N VAL A 129 3.02 -2.49 -13.09
CA VAL A 129 2.48 -1.12 -13.19
C VAL A 129 3.19 -0.14 -12.26
N ASP A 130 3.59 -0.55 -11.05
CA ASP A 130 4.35 0.31 -10.12
C ASP A 130 5.72 0.71 -10.70
N GLY A 131 6.38 -0.17 -11.46
CA GLY A 131 7.67 0.11 -12.11
C GLY A 131 8.83 0.46 -11.15
N GLY A 132 8.58 0.52 -9.84
CA GLY A 132 9.55 0.81 -8.78
C GLY A 132 10.07 2.24 -8.71
N LYS A 133 9.60 3.16 -9.56
CA LYS A 133 10.09 4.54 -9.60
C LYS A 133 9.19 5.46 -8.79
N ARG A 134 9.79 6.16 -7.81
CA ARG A 134 9.09 7.06 -6.88
C ARG A 134 9.75 8.44 -6.91
N ASP A 135 10.10 8.92 -8.11
CA ASP A 135 10.94 10.10 -8.33
C ASP A 135 10.20 11.44 -8.07
N VAL A 136 9.00 11.39 -7.48
CA VAL A 136 8.08 12.54 -7.33
C VAL A 136 7.93 13.00 -5.87
N VAL A 137 8.83 12.56 -4.99
CA VAL A 137 8.79 12.87 -3.54
C VAL A 137 9.99 13.71 -3.13
N SER A 138 9.84 14.51 -2.08
CA SER A 138 10.91 15.38 -1.57
C SER A 138 12.14 14.60 -1.11
N THR A 139 13.30 15.26 -1.14
CA THR A 139 14.58 14.68 -0.69
C THR A 139 14.61 14.36 0.80
N ASN A 140 13.66 14.91 1.58
CA ASN A 140 13.53 14.66 3.02
C ASN A 140 12.70 13.40 3.32
N GLN A 141 12.03 12.82 2.30
CA GLN A 141 11.30 11.57 2.44
C GLN A 141 12.24 10.38 2.22
N CYS A 142 12.41 9.56 3.26
CA CYS A 142 13.21 8.33 3.19
C CYS A 142 12.39 7.06 3.44
N GLY A 143 11.09 7.19 3.70
CA GLY A 143 10.17 6.07 3.79
C GLY A 143 9.73 5.62 2.39
N LEU A 144 9.94 4.34 2.06
CA LEU A 144 9.49 3.73 0.80
C LEU A 144 10.04 4.41 -0.47
N VAL A 145 11.22 5.05 -0.37
CA VAL A 145 11.93 5.66 -1.50
C VAL A 145 13.12 4.78 -1.89
N CYS A 146 13.33 4.56 -3.18
CA CYS A 146 14.47 3.78 -3.63
C CYS A 146 15.77 4.53 -3.31
N GLY A 147 16.72 3.87 -2.64
CA GLY A 147 18.03 4.45 -2.35
C GLY A 147 18.09 5.41 -1.14
N CYS A 148 16.98 5.71 -0.46
CA CYS A 148 17.01 6.32 0.88
C CYS A 148 16.33 5.39 1.90
N GLY A 149 16.96 5.19 3.05
CA GLY A 149 16.44 4.35 4.13
C GLY A 149 16.61 4.96 5.51
N THR A 150 16.32 4.14 6.53
CA THR A 150 16.40 4.57 7.94
C THR A 150 17.81 5.00 8.34
N VAL A 151 18.84 4.39 7.77
CA VAL A 151 20.24 4.75 8.04
C VAL A 151 20.52 6.17 7.59
N ASP A 152 20.07 6.55 6.39
CA ASP A 152 20.26 7.89 5.84
C ASP A 152 19.50 8.94 6.64
N ALA A 153 18.24 8.66 7.03
CA ALA A 153 17.45 9.55 7.88
C ALA A 153 18.11 9.76 9.26
N ILE A 154 18.60 8.69 9.90
CA ILE A 154 19.31 8.79 11.18
C ILE A 154 20.61 9.59 11.01
N HIS A 155 21.34 9.35 9.91
CA HIS A 155 22.57 10.07 9.62
C HIS A 155 22.32 11.57 9.44
N ALA A 156 21.28 11.97 8.70
CA ALA A 156 20.90 13.37 8.54
C ALA A 156 20.57 14.05 9.88
N VAL A 157 19.82 13.37 10.76
CA VAL A 157 19.52 13.88 12.10
C VAL A 157 20.78 14.05 12.95
N ARG A 158 21.73 13.09 12.88
CA ARG A 158 23.01 13.19 13.60
C ARG A 158 23.84 14.38 13.11
N LEU A 159 23.96 14.56 11.80
CA LEU A 159 24.66 15.72 11.22
C LEU A 159 24.03 17.05 11.66
N LEU A 160 22.69 17.11 11.73
CA LEU A 160 22.00 18.30 12.22
C LEU A 160 22.33 18.59 13.69
N LEU A 161 22.37 17.55 14.53
CA LEU A 161 22.73 17.66 15.94
C LEU A 161 24.18 18.16 16.12
N GLU A 162 25.13 17.55 15.41
CA GLU A 162 26.55 17.92 15.46
C GLU A 162 26.77 19.38 15.05
N LYS A 163 26.17 19.82 13.93
CA LYS A 163 26.28 21.19 13.43
C LYS A 163 25.72 22.25 14.38
N HIS A 164 24.65 21.93 15.11
CA HIS A 164 24.11 22.86 16.11
C HIS A 164 24.92 22.84 17.41
N HIS A 165 25.42 21.67 17.80
CA HIS A 165 26.32 21.53 18.95
C HIS A 165 27.62 22.34 18.76
N GLU A 166 28.24 22.27 17.58
CA GLU A 166 29.40 23.11 17.20
C GLU A 166 29.11 24.61 17.33
N LYS A 167 27.88 25.03 17.00
CA LYS A 167 27.44 26.43 17.06
C LYS A 167 26.88 26.83 18.41
N GLN A 168 26.88 25.94 19.41
CA GLN A 168 26.28 26.15 20.73
C GLN A 168 24.81 26.62 20.64
N LYS A 169 24.07 26.11 19.64
CA LYS A 169 22.65 26.41 19.46
C LYS A 169 21.79 25.27 19.99
N PRO A 170 20.71 25.56 20.73
CA PRO A 170 19.78 24.52 21.17
C PRO A 170 19.05 23.91 19.96
N VAL A 171 18.76 22.61 20.04
CA VAL A 171 17.94 21.86 19.07
C VAL A 171 16.85 21.13 19.83
N HIS A 172 15.64 21.18 19.30
CA HIS A 172 14.49 20.44 19.80
C HIS A 172 13.98 19.51 18.70
N PHE A 173 13.65 18.27 19.07
CA PHE A 173 13.05 17.29 18.17
C PHE A 173 11.62 17.00 18.60
N ALA A 174 10.71 17.00 17.64
CA ALA A 174 9.35 16.49 17.79
C ALA A 174 9.20 15.24 16.92
N PHE A 175 8.80 14.13 17.53
CA PHE A 175 8.53 12.87 16.82
C PHE A 175 7.03 12.70 16.68
N LEU A 176 6.57 12.54 15.45
CA LEU A 176 5.16 12.31 15.11
C LEU A 176 5.00 10.89 14.59
N ASP A 177 4.07 10.14 15.17
CA ASP A 177 3.70 8.81 14.70
C ASP A 177 2.20 8.78 14.36
N LEU A 178 1.87 8.20 13.22
CA LEU A 178 0.49 8.11 12.74
C LEU A 178 -0.09 6.74 13.12
N GLU A 179 -1.08 6.76 14.00
CA GLU A 179 -1.77 5.55 14.42
C GLU A 179 -2.48 4.88 13.24
N LYS A 180 -2.08 3.63 12.92
CA LYS A 180 -2.68 2.79 11.86
C LYS A 180 -2.80 3.52 10.50
N ALA A 181 -1.78 4.28 10.12
CA ALA A 181 -1.78 5.15 8.95
C ALA A 181 -2.29 4.49 7.65
N PHE A 182 -1.89 3.25 7.38
CA PHE A 182 -2.32 2.52 6.19
C PHE A 182 -3.78 2.08 6.23
N ASP A 183 -4.33 1.84 7.41
CA ASP A 183 -5.71 1.36 7.57
C ASP A 183 -6.72 2.49 7.51
N ARG A 184 -6.31 3.70 7.91
CA ARG A 184 -7.20 4.87 8.11
C ARG A 184 -7.17 5.91 7.00
N VAL A 185 -6.25 5.81 6.04
CA VAL A 185 -6.13 6.83 4.97
C VAL A 185 -7.37 6.86 4.07
N LEU A 186 -7.89 8.06 3.79
CA LEU A 186 -9.05 8.24 2.92
C LEU A 186 -8.67 8.02 1.45
N ARG A 187 -9.43 7.16 0.76
CA ARG A 187 -9.19 6.85 -0.66
C ARG A 187 -9.36 8.05 -1.58
N GLU A 188 -10.23 8.97 -1.21
CA GLU A 188 -10.46 10.23 -1.93
C GLU A 188 -9.25 11.17 -1.83
N VAL A 189 -8.61 11.24 -0.65
CA VAL A 189 -7.38 12.02 -0.45
C VAL A 189 -6.23 11.45 -1.28
N LEU A 190 -6.09 10.12 -1.34
CA LEU A 190 -5.10 9.48 -2.21
C LEU A 190 -5.31 9.89 -3.67
N ARG A 191 -6.57 9.85 -4.14
CA ARG A 191 -6.90 10.25 -5.52
C ARG A 191 -6.57 11.72 -5.78
N TYR A 192 -6.97 12.61 -4.86
CA TYR A 192 -6.72 14.04 -4.96
C TYR A 192 -5.23 14.33 -5.04
N VAL A 193 -4.45 13.85 -4.07
CA VAL A 193 -3.00 14.10 -4.00
C VAL A 193 -2.26 13.47 -5.19
N SER A 194 -2.67 12.28 -5.65
CA SER A 194 -2.10 11.69 -6.86
C SER A 194 -2.31 12.56 -8.10
N ARG A 195 -3.48 13.18 -8.26
CA ARG A 195 -3.76 14.09 -9.37
C ARG A 195 -2.97 15.39 -9.27
N GLU A 196 -2.86 15.97 -8.08
CA GLU A 196 -2.03 17.17 -7.83
C GLU A 196 -0.56 16.92 -8.18
N HIS A 197 -0.06 15.70 -7.96
CA HIS A 197 1.29 15.29 -8.36
C HIS A 197 1.42 14.84 -9.82
N GLY A 198 0.37 15.01 -10.64
CA GLY A 198 0.40 14.68 -12.07
C GLY A 198 0.40 13.18 -12.39
N THR A 199 -0.05 12.33 -11.46
CA THR A 199 -0.17 10.89 -11.71
C THR A 199 -1.22 10.64 -12.80
N PRO A 200 -0.88 9.90 -13.88
CA PRO A 200 -1.83 9.55 -14.92
C PRO A 200 -3.10 8.88 -14.36
N GLU A 201 -4.27 9.28 -14.85
CA GLU A 201 -5.57 8.77 -14.37
C GLU A 201 -5.68 7.25 -14.55
N GLU A 202 -4.99 6.66 -15.54
CA GLU A 202 -4.90 5.22 -15.75
C GLU A 202 -4.32 4.49 -14.53
N LEU A 203 -3.26 5.02 -13.92
CA LEU A 203 -2.65 4.47 -12.71
C LEU A 203 -3.56 4.65 -11.50
N ILE A 204 -4.25 5.78 -11.42
CA ILE A 204 -5.25 6.05 -10.38
C ILE A 204 -6.42 5.07 -10.48
N VAL A 205 -6.87 4.73 -11.69
CA VAL A 205 -7.90 3.72 -11.93
C VAL A 205 -7.40 2.33 -11.54
N TRP A 206 -6.14 1.99 -11.83
CA TRP A 206 -5.53 0.75 -11.35
C TRP A 206 -5.51 0.65 -9.84
N VAL A 207 -5.03 1.69 -9.15
CA VAL A 207 -5.07 1.77 -7.69
C VAL A 207 -6.50 1.65 -7.18
N ARG A 208 -7.47 2.27 -7.87
CA ARG A 208 -8.88 2.13 -7.53
C ARG A 208 -9.31 0.68 -7.62
N ILE A 209 -9.08 -0.01 -8.74
CA ILE A 209 -9.44 -1.43 -8.93
C ILE A 209 -8.81 -2.31 -7.85
N LEU A 210 -7.53 -2.07 -7.51
CA LEU A 210 -6.85 -2.82 -6.45
C LEU A 210 -7.45 -2.58 -5.07
N ASN A 211 -7.97 -1.38 -4.80
CA ASN A 211 -8.63 -1.04 -3.54
C ASN A 211 -10.16 -1.23 -3.60
N SER A 212 -10.74 -1.48 -4.78
CA SER A 212 -12.18 -1.60 -5.02
C SER A 212 -12.80 -2.77 -4.30
N CYS A 213 -12.01 -3.76 -3.87
CA CYS A 213 -12.57 -4.92 -3.20
C CYS A 213 -13.33 -4.49 -1.92
N PRO A 214 -14.66 -4.69 -1.91
CA PRO A 214 -15.49 -4.17 -0.84
C PRO A 214 -15.64 -5.18 0.29
N ARG A 215 -14.96 -6.33 0.27
CA ARG A 215 -15.17 -7.40 1.26
C ARG A 215 -13.89 -8.06 1.72
N SER A 216 -13.79 -8.23 3.03
CA SER A 216 -12.62 -8.78 3.66
C SER A 216 -12.96 -9.71 4.81
N ARG A 217 -12.01 -10.60 5.15
CA ARG A 217 -12.13 -11.56 6.26
C ARG A 217 -10.86 -11.60 7.07
N VAL A 218 -11.02 -11.83 8.37
CA VAL A 218 -9.91 -12.00 9.31
C VAL A 218 -9.58 -13.49 9.45
N ARG A 219 -8.39 -13.90 9.01
CA ARG A 219 -7.86 -15.25 9.21
C ARG A 219 -7.02 -15.28 10.50
N ALA A 220 -7.49 -16.02 11.50
CA ALA A 220 -6.81 -16.19 12.79
C ALA A 220 -6.65 -17.69 13.13
N PRO A 221 -5.79 -18.07 14.10
CA PRO A 221 -5.67 -19.46 14.54
C PRO A 221 -7.00 -20.08 15.03
N ALA A 222 -7.95 -19.24 15.46
CA ALA A 222 -9.30 -19.66 15.88
C ALA A 222 -10.29 -19.82 14.71
N GLY A 223 -9.84 -19.67 13.46
CA GLY A 223 -10.67 -19.71 12.24
C GLY A 223 -10.75 -18.38 11.48
N THR A 224 -11.45 -18.40 10.35
CA THR A 224 -11.65 -17.24 9.45
C THR A 224 -12.96 -16.53 9.78
N SER A 225 -13.01 -15.21 10.04
CA SER A 225 -14.24 -14.44 10.36
C SER A 225 -15.30 -14.44 9.25
N MET A 226 -16.46 -13.84 9.53
CA MET A 226 -17.41 -13.42 8.50
C MET A 226 -16.81 -12.31 7.62
N GLU A 227 -17.42 -12.09 6.45
CA GLU A 227 -17.05 -11.01 5.53
C GLU A 227 -17.58 -9.67 6.03
N PHE A 228 -16.74 -8.63 6.02
CA PHE A 228 -17.10 -7.24 6.33
C PHE A 228 -16.61 -6.29 5.24
N SER A 229 -17.20 -5.10 5.15
CA SER A 229 -16.81 -4.11 4.14
C SER A 229 -15.58 -3.31 4.51
N ILE A 230 -14.87 -2.77 3.52
CA ILE A 230 -13.76 -1.84 3.73
C ILE A 230 -14.02 -0.57 2.94
N THR A 231 -14.01 0.57 3.64
CA THR A 231 -14.25 1.88 3.02
C THR A 231 -13.03 2.80 3.08
N VAL A 232 -12.06 2.53 3.97
CA VAL A 232 -10.83 3.31 4.11
C VAL A 232 -9.56 2.45 4.06
N GLY A 233 -8.43 3.13 3.98
CA GLY A 233 -7.11 2.55 3.98
C GLY A 233 -6.64 2.08 2.61
N VAL A 234 -5.35 1.77 2.56
CA VAL A 234 -4.63 1.18 1.43
C VAL A 234 -4.24 -0.25 1.70
N ASN A 235 -4.05 -0.99 0.63
CA ASN A 235 -3.64 -2.39 0.72
C ASN A 235 -2.10 -2.51 0.86
N LEU A 236 -1.63 -2.72 2.10
CA LEU A 236 -0.21 -2.95 2.45
C LEU A 236 0.51 -4.06 1.65
N GLY A 237 -0.24 -4.98 1.03
CA GLY A 237 0.30 -6.06 0.20
C GLY A 237 0.51 -5.71 -1.28
N SER A 238 0.14 -4.50 -1.71
CA SER A 238 0.25 -3.99 -3.09
C SER A 238 1.35 -2.93 -3.14
N ALA A 239 2.29 -3.10 -4.07
CA ALA A 239 3.35 -2.12 -4.31
C ALA A 239 2.77 -0.80 -4.82
N LEU A 240 1.82 -0.89 -5.77
CA LEU A 240 1.19 0.27 -6.40
C LEU A 240 0.32 1.06 -5.41
N SER A 241 -0.40 0.40 -4.50
CA SER A 241 -1.23 1.06 -3.48
C SER A 241 -0.39 1.86 -2.48
N LEU A 242 0.89 1.50 -2.30
CA LEU A 242 1.80 2.24 -1.42
C LEU A 242 2.36 3.49 -2.08
N GLN A 243 2.34 3.62 -3.41
CA GLN A 243 2.86 4.83 -4.07
C GLN A 243 2.04 6.08 -3.71
N PRO A 244 0.70 6.11 -3.88
CA PRO A 244 -0.13 7.24 -3.45
C PRO A 244 0.01 7.57 -1.96
N PHE A 245 0.24 6.56 -1.10
CA PHE A 245 0.46 6.79 0.32
C PHE A 245 1.72 7.60 0.59
N VAL A 246 2.84 7.29 -0.08
CA VAL A 246 4.09 8.07 0.08
C VAL A 246 3.90 9.50 -0.42
N ILE A 247 3.18 9.69 -1.52
CA ILE A 247 2.87 11.03 -2.04
C ILE A 247 2.03 11.82 -1.03
N VAL A 248 1.05 11.19 -0.37
CA VAL A 248 0.29 11.82 0.73
C VAL A 248 1.20 12.21 1.89
N MET A 249 2.10 11.31 2.32
CA MET A 249 3.05 11.63 3.40
C MET A 249 3.98 12.79 3.04
N ASP A 250 4.43 12.84 1.79
CA ASP A 250 5.23 13.93 1.25
C ASP A 250 4.45 15.25 1.27
N ALA A 251 3.21 15.24 0.78
CA ALA A 251 2.32 16.40 0.77
C ALA A 251 2.04 16.94 2.18
N ILE A 252 1.78 16.07 3.17
CA ILE A 252 1.58 16.48 4.57
C ILE A 252 2.84 17.15 5.14
N SER A 253 4.01 16.64 4.77
CA SER A 253 5.28 17.19 5.25
C SER A 253 5.69 18.48 4.54
N ARG A 254 5.05 18.84 3.41
CA ARG A 254 5.47 19.96 2.56
C ARG A 254 5.52 21.28 3.32
N ASP A 255 4.50 21.56 4.13
CA ASP A 255 4.43 22.79 4.91
C ASP A 255 5.49 22.82 6.03
N LEU A 256 5.85 21.65 6.57
CA LEU A 256 6.92 21.51 7.57
C LEU A 256 8.31 21.72 6.98
N GLN A 257 8.46 21.58 5.66
CA GLN A 257 9.73 21.77 4.96
C GLN A 257 10.00 23.23 4.58
N MET A 258 9.00 24.11 4.70
CA MET A 258 9.19 25.53 4.47
C MET A 258 10.00 26.17 5.60
N ALA A 259 10.75 27.22 5.28
CA ALA A 259 11.41 28.01 6.32
C ALA A 259 10.36 28.57 7.28
N ALA A 260 10.63 28.46 8.59
CA ALA A 260 9.80 29.10 9.60
C ALA A 260 9.73 30.62 9.30
N PRO A 261 8.53 31.23 9.38
CA PRO A 261 8.36 32.66 9.17
C PRO A 261 9.17 33.51 10.17
#